data_AF-A0A482X8E3-F1
#
_entry.id   AF-A0A482X8E3-F1
#
_cell.length_a   1.000
_cell.length_b   1.000
_cell.length_c   1.000
_cell.angle_alpha   90.00
_cell.angle_beta   90.00
_cell.angle_gamma   90.00
#
_symmetry.space_group_name_H-M   'P 1'
#
loop_
_entity.id
_entity.type
_entity.pdbx_description
1 polymer ?
#
loop_
_entity_poly.entity_id
_entity_poly.type
_entity_poly.pdbx_seq_one_letter_code
_entity_poly.pdbx_strand_id
1 'polypeptide(L)'
;MEDRPSSSFSAHFSKLKKSDRYESIEEAAARAEEEHFGLVIPSTENVSIPSRNAGLPTAGESSTDKPTAKASSANCVLVSPKQKGNPLLKSITNVPWQFEESLVPDYVMGRTTCALFLSLRYHTLKPDYIAERLKLLGKMYDLRVLLVQVDQKDPHHSLKHLTRICLLADLTLMLAWSAEEAGRIIENYKIFEHKPADALMARKESGPRQKLVKALTTVHSVNKTDASTLFTTFKSLKKIIRSSEAALSLCPGFGSLKASRLYKVIHQPFLKAKRADKPRTVLEKFVNRTATK
;
A
#
# COMPACT_ATOMS: atom_id res chain seq x y z
N MET A 1 -21.18 -46.08 -5.04
CA MET A 1 -19.83 -45.65 -5.48
C MET A 1 -20.05 -44.56 -6.52
N GLU A 2 -20.01 -43.30 -6.11
CA GLU A 2 -20.01 -42.17 -7.05
C GLU A 2 -18.79 -41.31 -6.70
N ASP A 3 -17.80 -41.37 -7.58
CA ASP A 3 -16.55 -40.62 -7.49
C ASP A 3 -16.83 -39.12 -7.66
N ARG A 4 -16.49 -38.33 -6.64
CA ARG A 4 -16.41 -36.87 -6.76
C ARG A 4 -15.15 -36.49 -7.52
N PRO A 5 -15.20 -35.65 -8.57
CA PRO A 5 -14.00 -35.17 -9.22
C PRO A 5 -13.34 -34.11 -8.34
N SER A 6 -12.32 -34.51 -7.58
CA SER A 6 -11.34 -33.60 -6.97
C SER A 6 -10.46 -32.98 -8.07
N SER A 7 -10.99 -31.98 -8.79
CA SER A 7 -10.18 -31.24 -9.76
C SER A 7 -9.39 -30.14 -9.04
N SER A 8 -8.13 -30.43 -8.70
CA SER A 8 -7.16 -29.44 -8.20
C SER A 8 -7.04 -28.25 -9.15
N PHE A 9 -6.82 -27.04 -8.60
CA PHE A 9 -6.52 -25.83 -9.39
C PHE A 9 -5.38 -26.08 -10.39
N SER A 10 -4.36 -26.86 -10.00
CA SER A 10 -3.24 -27.21 -10.87
C SER A 10 -3.65 -28.00 -12.12
N ALA A 11 -4.64 -28.89 -12.01
CA ALA A 11 -5.13 -29.67 -13.14
C ALA A 11 -5.95 -28.78 -14.10
N HIS A 12 -6.75 -27.89 -13.53
CA HIS A 12 -7.58 -26.97 -14.31
C HIS A 12 -6.75 -25.85 -14.98
N PHE A 13 -5.74 -25.32 -14.29
CA PHE A 13 -4.83 -24.31 -14.82
C PHE A 13 -3.95 -24.85 -15.94
N SER A 14 -3.50 -26.10 -15.83
CA SER A 14 -2.81 -26.80 -16.93
C SER A 14 -3.71 -27.01 -18.15
N LYS A 15 -5.02 -27.20 -17.96
CA LYS A 15 -5.99 -27.29 -19.06
C LYS A 15 -6.23 -25.92 -19.71
N LEU A 16 -6.24 -24.84 -18.92
CA LEU A 16 -6.37 -23.47 -19.42
C LEU A 16 -5.17 -23.06 -20.28
N LYS A 17 -3.94 -23.39 -19.87
CA LYS A 17 -2.72 -23.14 -20.66
C LYS A 17 -2.69 -23.81 -22.04
N LYS A 18 -3.51 -24.86 -22.23
CA LYS A 18 -3.61 -25.61 -23.50
C LYS A 18 -4.80 -25.17 -24.36
N SER A 19 -5.59 -24.19 -23.91
CA SER A 19 -6.73 -23.68 -24.67
C SER A 19 -6.30 -22.51 -25.53
N ASP A 20 -6.85 -22.42 -26.74
CA ASP A 20 -6.63 -21.33 -27.72
C ASP A 20 -7.02 -19.93 -27.20
N ARG A 21 -7.65 -19.85 -26.01
CA ARG A 21 -7.96 -18.59 -25.30
C ARG A 21 -6.85 -18.12 -24.36
N TYR A 22 -5.76 -18.87 -24.23
CA TYR A 22 -4.62 -18.52 -23.38
C TYR A 22 -3.53 -17.88 -24.23
N GLU A 23 -3.38 -16.57 -24.08
CA GLU A 23 -2.24 -15.82 -24.59
C GLU A 23 -1.16 -15.77 -23.50
N SER A 24 0.06 -16.18 -23.82
CA SER A 24 1.19 -16.13 -22.90
C SER A 24 1.66 -14.69 -22.68
N ILE A 25 2.37 -14.45 -21.57
CA ILE A 25 2.93 -13.13 -21.25
C ILE A 25 3.95 -12.69 -22.31
N GLU A 26 4.68 -13.64 -22.90
CA GLU A 26 5.64 -13.39 -23.98
C GLU A 26 4.94 -13.01 -25.30
N GLU A 27 3.82 -13.68 -25.65
CA GLU A 27 3.02 -13.34 -26.84
C GLU A 27 2.31 -11.98 -26.69
N ALA A 28 1.77 -11.70 -25.50
CA ALA A 28 1.14 -10.40 -25.20
C ALA A 28 2.17 -9.25 -25.17
N ALA A 29 3.41 -9.52 -24.77
CA ALA A 29 4.52 -8.56 -24.82
C ALA A 29 4.99 -8.30 -26.26
N ALA A 30 5.15 -9.35 -27.07
CA ALA A 30 5.52 -9.22 -28.48
C ALA A 30 4.48 -8.42 -29.30
N ARG A 31 3.19 -8.61 -29.02
CA ARG A 31 2.11 -7.83 -29.63
C ARG A 31 2.16 -6.35 -29.23
N ALA A 32 2.55 -6.06 -27.99
CA ALA A 32 2.71 -4.68 -27.51
C ALA A 32 3.92 -3.96 -28.14
N GLU A 33 4.96 -4.71 -28.54
CA GLU A 33 6.11 -4.17 -29.26
C GLU A 33 5.80 -3.85 -30.73
N GLU A 34 4.91 -4.60 -31.40
CA GLU A 34 4.45 -4.28 -32.77
C GLU A 34 3.60 -3.01 -32.85
N GLU A 35 2.85 -2.65 -31.80
CA GLU A 35 1.96 -1.47 -31.80
C GLU A 35 2.68 -0.15 -31.46
N HIS A 36 4.00 -0.16 -31.20
CA HIS A 36 4.77 1.02 -30.81
C HIS A 36 5.95 1.34 -31.75
N PHE A 37 5.69 1.35 -33.06
CA PHE A 37 6.60 1.94 -34.03
C PHE A 37 6.47 3.47 -34.02
N GLY A 38 7.37 4.17 -33.31
CA GLY A 38 7.43 5.63 -33.42
C GLY A 38 8.22 6.39 -32.37
N LEU A 39 9.47 6.03 -32.06
CA LEU A 39 10.52 7.00 -31.70
C LEU A 39 11.91 6.34 -31.68
N VAL A 40 12.75 6.82 -32.60
CA VAL A 40 14.16 6.46 -32.78
C VAL A 40 15.03 7.26 -31.81
N ILE A 41 16.11 6.68 -31.26
CA ILE A 41 17.50 7.20 -31.13
C ILE A 41 18.38 6.20 -30.32
N PRO A 42 19.71 6.10 -30.56
CA PRO A 42 20.43 4.83 -30.63
C PRO A 42 21.45 4.53 -29.50
N SER A 43 21.79 3.23 -29.43
CA SER A 43 23.07 2.54 -29.12
C SER A 43 24.04 3.06 -28.05
N THR A 44 24.43 2.17 -27.12
CA THR A 44 25.84 1.70 -26.98
C THR A 44 25.93 0.39 -26.16
N GLU A 45 26.35 -0.66 -26.87
CA GLU A 45 27.35 -1.70 -26.56
C GLU A 45 27.37 -2.54 -25.26
N ASN A 46 26.98 -3.81 -25.46
CA ASN A 46 27.53 -5.09 -24.99
C ASN A 46 28.83 -5.12 -24.17
N VAL A 47 28.79 -5.89 -23.06
CA VAL A 47 29.85 -6.85 -22.72
C VAL A 47 29.22 -8.18 -22.27
N SER A 48 29.60 -9.24 -22.96
CA SER A 48 29.18 -10.64 -22.84
C SER A 48 30.14 -11.44 -21.95
N ILE A 49 29.64 -12.41 -21.17
CA ILE A 49 30.44 -13.55 -20.64
C ILE A 49 29.58 -14.83 -20.64
N PRO A 50 30.09 -16.00 -21.11
CA PRO A 50 29.31 -17.16 -21.51
C PRO A 50 29.09 -18.22 -20.41
N SER A 51 28.15 -19.11 -20.70
CA SER A 51 27.87 -20.38 -20.00
C SER A 51 28.78 -21.51 -20.50
N ARG A 52 29.28 -22.39 -19.61
CA ARG A 52 29.16 -23.86 -19.74
C ARG A 52 29.91 -24.66 -18.66
N ASN A 53 29.17 -25.67 -18.18
CA ASN A 53 29.53 -27.07 -17.95
C ASN A 53 30.30 -27.56 -16.70
N ALA A 54 29.59 -28.49 -16.04
CA ALA A 54 29.96 -29.87 -15.73
C ALA A 54 30.89 -30.17 -14.54
N GLY A 55 30.36 -31.00 -13.62
CA GLY A 55 31.14 -31.73 -12.63
C GLY A 55 30.28 -32.37 -11.54
N LEU A 56 29.92 -33.64 -11.73
CA LEU A 56 29.63 -34.61 -10.66
C LEU A 56 30.81 -35.60 -10.66
N PRO A 57 31.27 -36.12 -9.51
CA PRO A 57 30.92 -37.49 -9.09
C PRO A 57 30.63 -37.67 -7.56
N THR A 58 29.69 -38.58 -7.25
CA THR A 58 29.65 -39.69 -6.23
C THR A 58 30.47 -39.60 -4.93
N ALA A 59 30.13 -40.18 -3.76
CA ALA A 59 29.10 -41.10 -3.25
C ALA A 59 29.18 -41.13 -1.69
N GLY A 60 28.17 -41.68 -1.01
CA GLY A 60 28.27 -42.05 0.42
C GLY A 60 26.92 -42.32 1.09
N GLU A 61 26.61 -43.60 1.33
CA GLU A 61 25.43 -44.10 2.03
C GLU A 61 25.55 -43.96 3.57
N SER A 62 24.42 -43.73 4.26
CA SER A 62 24.06 -44.46 5.48
C SER A 62 22.67 -44.05 5.99
N SER A 63 21.89 -45.06 6.32
CA SER A 63 20.56 -45.05 6.91
C SER A 63 20.62 -44.81 8.43
N THR A 64 19.66 -44.06 8.99
CA THR A 64 19.13 -44.28 10.35
C THR A 64 17.75 -43.63 10.51
N ASP A 65 16.88 -44.37 11.19
CA ASP A 65 15.48 -44.08 11.51
C ASP A 65 15.28 -42.95 12.53
N LYS A 66 14.06 -42.39 12.48
CA LYS A 66 13.46 -41.25 13.20
C LYS A 66 13.76 -41.13 14.72
N PRO A 67 13.61 -39.90 15.27
CA PRO A 67 12.36 -39.60 15.97
C PRO A 67 11.67 -38.31 15.49
N THR A 68 10.35 -38.39 15.37
CA THR A 68 9.45 -37.27 15.09
C THR A 68 9.31 -36.41 16.35
N ALA A 69 10.12 -35.36 16.46
CA ALA A 69 9.79 -34.26 17.36
C ALA A 69 8.70 -33.41 16.68
N LYS A 70 7.46 -33.51 17.18
CA LYS A 70 6.45 -32.46 16.99
C LYS A 70 6.97 -31.20 17.70
N ALA A 71 7.88 -30.49 17.04
CA ALA A 71 8.23 -29.14 17.41
C ALA A 71 6.95 -28.31 17.26
N SER A 72 6.48 -27.76 18.36
CA SER A 72 5.39 -26.79 18.40
C SER A 72 5.63 -25.72 17.34
N SER A 73 4.85 -25.77 16.25
CA SER A 73 4.93 -24.94 15.05
C SER A 73 4.43 -23.51 15.31
N ALA A 74 4.93 -22.86 16.36
CA ALA A 74 4.39 -21.58 16.82
C ALA A 74 4.52 -20.47 15.77
N ASN A 75 5.51 -20.56 14.88
CA ASN A 75 5.78 -19.53 13.87
C ASN A 75 5.81 -20.08 12.43
N CYS A 76 4.78 -20.83 12.04
CA CYS A 76 4.63 -21.39 10.69
C CYS A 76 3.31 -20.94 10.06
N VAL A 77 3.26 -20.73 8.74
CA VAL A 77 2.02 -20.53 7.98
C VAL A 77 1.45 -21.90 7.62
N LEU A 78 0.19 -22.13 7.95
CA LEU A 78 -0.50 -23.38 7.62
C LEU A 78 -1.21 -23.19 6.28
N VAL A 79 -0.96 -24.09 5.33
CA VAL A 79 -1.39 -23.98 3.94
C VAL A 79 -2.34 -25.12 3.62
N SER A 80 -3.48 -24.81 3.00
CA SER A 80 -4.38 -25.85 2.51
C SER A 80 -3.76 -26.62 1.34
N PRO A 81 -3.88 -27.96 1.26
CA PRO A 81 -3.46 -28.74 0.10
C PRO A 81 -4.06 -28.27 -1.22
N LYS A 82 -5.20 -27.56 -1.19
CA LYS A 82 -5.84 -26.93 -2.36
C LYS A 82 -4.94 -25.90 -3.06
N GLN A 83 -3.98 -25.32 -2.33
CA GLN A 83 -3.03 -24.34 -2.84
C GLN A 83 -1.75 -24.98 -3.40
N LYS A 84 -1.68 -26.32 -3.46
CA LYS A 84 -0.55 -27.02 -4.07
C LYS A 84 -0.39 -26.61 -5.54
N GLY A 85 0.80 -26.14 -5.89
CA GLY A 85 1.14 -25.65 -7.22
C GLY A 85 0.86 -24.16 -7.45
N ASN A 86 0.34 -23.44 -6.46
CA ASN A 86 0.19 -21.99 -6.54
C ASN A 86 1.60 -21.34 -6.54
N PRO A 87 1.95 -20.51 -7.55
CA PRO A 87 3.26 -19.86 -7.63
C PRO A 87 3.59 -18.99 -6.42
N LEU A 88 2.59 -18.46 -5.72
CA LEU A 88 2.82 -17.60 -4.54
C LEU A 88 3.54 -18.32 -3.40
N LEU A 89 3.44 -19.65 -3.31
CA LEU A 89 4.16 -20.44 -2.30
C LEU A 89 5.68 -20.36 -2.47
N LYS A 90 6.18 -20.15 -3.70
CA LYS A 90 7.61 -19.96 -3.96
C LYS A 90 8.13 -18.62 -3.44
N SER A 91 7.22 -17.66 -3.27
CA SER A 91 7.53 -16.30 -2.83
C SER A 91 7.41 -16.14 -1.31
N ILE A 92 6.95 -17.18 -0.60
CA ILE A 92 6.98 -17.24 0.87
C ILE A 92 8.31 -17.88 1.28
N THR A 93 9.30 -17.05 1.57
CA THR A 93 10.68 -17.42 1.91
C THR A 93 11.09 -16.97 3.31
N ASN A 94 10.54 -15.86 3.81
CA ASN A 94 10.89 -15.28 5.11
C ASN A 94 10.24 -16.01 6.29
N VAL A 95 9.27 -16.87 6.03
CA VAL A 95 8.47 -17.56 7.03
C VAL A 95 8.30 -19.03 6.61
N PRO A 96 8.51 -20.00 7.52
CA PRO A 96 8.26 -21.40 7.20
C PRO A 96 6.77 -21.65 6.99
N TRP A 97 6.44 -22.57 6.09
CA TRP A 97 5.06 -22.98 5.84
C TRP A 97 4.94 -24.49 5.71
N GLN A 98 3.77 -25.04 6.06
CA GLN A 98 3.49 -26.47 5.99
C GLN A 98 2.06 -26.72 5.51
N PHE A 99 1.82 -27.87 4.88
CA PHE A 99 0.47 -28.26 4.49
C PHE A 99 -0.32 -28.83 5.68
N GLU A 100 -1.61 -28.48 5.75
CA GLU A 100 -2.55 -29.02 6.73
C GLU A 100 -3.91 -29.33 6.08
N GLU A 101 -4.34 -30.58 6.17
CA GLU A 101 -5.48 -31.12 5.41
C GLU A 101 -6.85 -30.64 5.92
N SER A 102 -6.97 -30.38 7.21
CA SER A 102 -8.21 -29.99 7.88
C SER A 102 -8.58 -28.51 7.72
N LEU A 103 -7.83 -27.75 6.92
CA LEU A 103 -8.05 -26.31 6.75
C LEU A 103 -9.22 -25.99 5.82
N VAL A 104 -10.17 -25.25 6.37
CA VAL A 104 -11.19 -24.54 5.57
C VAL A 104 -10.59 -23.37 4.79
N PRO A 105 -9.85 -22.41 5.39
CA PRO A 105 -9.21 -21.33 4.62
C PRO A 105 -8.06 -21.86 3.74
N ASP A 106 -7.54 -21.02 2.86
CA ASP A 106 -6.40 -21.37 2.01
C ASP A 106 -5.07 -21.23 2.76
N TYR A 107 -4.99 -20.23 3.63
CA TYR A 107 -3.84 -19.93 4.47
C TYR A 107 -4.28 -19.56 5.88
N VAL A 108 -3.58 -20.07 6.89
CA VAL A 108 -3.69 -19.63 8.28
C VAL A 108 -2.38 -18.93 8.65
N MET A 109 -2.48 -17.65 8.94
CA MET A 109 -1.34 -16.74 9.15
C MET A 109 -1.16 -16.40 10.62
N GLY A 110 -2.02 -16.88 11.49
CA GLY A 110 -1.95 -16.67 12.94
C GLY A 110 -3.10 -17.38 13.64
N ARG A 111 -3.15 -17.27 14.98
CA ARG A 111 -4.19 -17.95 15.78
C ARG A 111 -5.61 -17.55 15.39
N THR A 112 -5.83 -16.27 15.10
CA THR A 112 -7.14 -15.70 14.78
C THR A 112 -7.21 -15.10 13.37
N THR A 113 -6.19 -15.37 12.54
CA THR A 113 -6.01 -14.74 11.23
C THR A 113 -5.92 -15.79 10.13
N CYS A 114 -6.80 -15.67 9.13
CA CYS A 114 -6.78 -16.52 7.95
C CYS A 114 -6.88 -15.72 6.65
N ALA A 115 -6.44 -16.31 5.54
CA ALA A 115 -6.66 -15.80 4.20
C ALA A 115 -7.32 -16.83 3.27
N LEU A 116 -8.21 -16.33 2.43
CA LEU A 116 -8.67 -16.99 1.21
C LEU A 116 -7.96 -16.37 0.02
N PHE A 117 -7.56 -17.18 -0.96
CA PHE A 117 -6.89 -16.72 -2.16
C PHE A 117 -7.80 -16.84 -3.38
N LEU A 118 -7.84 -15.78 -4.19
CA LEU A 118 -8.65 -15.72 -5.40
C LEU A 118 -7.93 -14.94 -6.50
N SER A 119 -7.78 -15.51 -7.69
CA SER A 119 -7.38 -14.75 -8.88
C SER A 119 -8.63 -14.11 -9.51
N LEU A 120 -8.50 -12.89 -10.05
CA LEU A 120 -9.60 -12.23 -10.75
C LEU A 120 -10.03 -13.00 -11.99
N ARG A 121 -9.09 -13.57 -12.76
CA ARG A 121 -9.43 -14.48 -13.88
C ARG A 121 -10.26 -15.68 -13.42
N TYR A 122 -9.93 -16.23 -12.26
CA TYR A 122 -10.70 -17.35 -11.68
C TYR A 122 -12.09 -16.90 -11.21
N HIS A 123 -12.21 -15.72 -10.60
CA HIS A 123 -13.49 -15.14 -10.20
C HIS A 123 -14.43 -14.94 -11.40
N THR A 124 -13.90 -14.47 -12.52
CA THR A 124 -14.67 -14.31 -13.77
C THR A 124 -15.15 -15.67 -14.31
N LEU A 125 -14.36 -16.73 -14.16
CA LEU A 125 -14.75 -18.08 -14.59
C LEU A 125 -15.75 -18.75 -13.65
N LYS A 126 -15.62 -18.55 -12.33
CA LYS A 126 -16.48 -19.15 -11.29
C LYS A 126 -16.86 -18.11 -10.22
N PRO A 127 -17.87 -17.25 -10.48
CA PRO A 127 -18.24 -16.18 -9.57
C PRO A 127 -18.83 -16.67 -8.24
N ASP A 128 -19.49 -17.83 -8.21
CA ASP A 128 -20.12 -18.39 -7.00
C ASP A 128 -19.11 -19.03 -6.03
N TYR A 129 -17.91 -19.36 -6.51
CA TYR A 129 -16.89 -20.05 -5.74
C TYR A 129 -16.59 -19.36 -4.41
N ILE A 130 -16.39 -18.04 -4.44
CA ILE A 130 -15.99 -17.32 -3.22
C ILE A 130 -17.13 -17.26 -2.20
N ALA A 131 -18.39 -17.16 -2.66
CA ALA A 131 -19.55 -17.13 -1.78
C ALA A 131 -19.72 -18.48 -1.04
N GLU A 132 -19.50 -19.60 -1.73
CA GLU A 132 -19.51 -20.93 -1.11
C GLU A 132 -18.37 -21.12 -0.11
N ARG A 133 -17.16 -20.66 -0.46
CA ARG A 133 -15.99 -20.71 0.44
C ARG A 133 -16.23 -19.91 1.72
N LEU A 134 -16.84 -18.73 1.61
CA LEU A 134 -17.22 -17.90 2.77
C LEU A 134 -18.24 -18.58 3.67
N LYS A 135 -19.26 -19.25 3.10
CA LYS A 135 -20.25 -20.00 3.89
C LYS A 135 -19.59 -21.10 4.72
N LEU A 136 -18.63 -21.81 4.14
CA LEU A 136 -17.87 -22.85 4.84
C LEU A 136 -16.95 -22.27 5.93
N LEU A 137 -16.31 -21.12 5.66
CA LEU A 137 -15.41 -20.47 6.62
C LEU A 137 -16.16 -19.89 7.83
N GLY A 138 -17.37 -19.36 7.61
CA GLY A 138 -18.18 -18.76 8.66
C GLY A 138 -17.43 -17.66 9.43
N LYS A 139 -17.51 -17.73 10.75
CA LYS A 139 -16.85 -16.81 11.70
C LYS A 139 -15.79 -17.52 12.55
N MET A 140 -15.08 -18.50 11.96
CA MET A 140 -14.05 -19.27 12.68
C MET A 140 -12.80 -18.44 13.05
N TYR A 141 -12.61 -17.28 12.40
CA TYR A 141 -11.45 -16.40 12.57
C TYR A 141 -11.93 -14.96 12.73
N ASP A 142 -11.23 -14.19 13.57
CA ASP A 142 -11.52 -12.78 13.82
C ASP A 142 -11.12 -11.95 12.59
N LEU A 143 -9.89 -12.14 12.11
CA LEU A 143 -9.37 -11.48 10.92
C LEU A 143 -9.45 -12.42 9.72
N ARG A 144 -10.38 -12.12 8.81
CA ARG A 144 -10.60 -12.88 7.58
C ARG A 144 -10.19 -12.02 6.40
N VAL A 145 -9.10 -12.42 5.74
CA VAL A 145 -8.54 -11.71 4.59
C VAL A 145 -8.97 -12.39 3.30
N LEU A 146 -9.49 -11.62 2.35
CA LEU A 146 -9.62 -12.07 0.96
C LEU A 146 -8.44 -11.51 0.17
N LEU A 147 -7.45 -12.36 -0.12
CA LEU A 147 -6.28 -12.01 -0.92
C LEU A 147 -6.59 -12.25 -2.40
N VAL A 148 -6.71 -11.15 -3.14
CA VAL A 148 -7.08 -11.17 -4.56
C VAL A 148 -5.88 -10.84 -5.44
N GLN A 149 -5.52 -11.77 -6.33
CA GLN A 149 -4.54 -11.52 -7.37
C GLN A 149 -5.21 -10.85 -8.58
N VAL A 150 -4.74 -9.65 -8.93
CA VAL A 150 -5.19 -8.87 -10.08
C VAL A 150 -4.43 -9.32 -11.33
N ASP A 151 -5.02 -10.23 -12.09
CA ASP A 151 -4.39 -10.87 -13.26
C ASP A 151 -5.20 -10.73 -14.56
N GLN A 152 -6.03 -9.69 -14.64
CA GLN A 152 -6.82 -9.31 -15.83
C GLN A 152 -6.66 -7.82 -16.15
N LYS A 153 -6.79 -7.44 -17.44
CA LYS A 153 -6.61 -6.06 -17.91
C LYS A 153 -7.67 -5.09 -17.38
N ASP A 154 -8.93 -5.52 -17.28
CA ASP A 154 -10.02 -4.71 -16.73
C ASP A 154 -10.55 -5.31 -15.41
N PRO A 155 -9.97 -4.89 -14.26
CA PRO A 155 -10.35 -5.42 -12.96
C PRO A 155 -11.56 -4.72 -12.34
N HIS A 156 -12.04 -3.61 -12.89
CA HIS A 156 -12.97 -2.71 -12.19
C HIS A 156 -14.30 -3.37 -11.84
N HIS A 157 -14.90 -4.12 -12.77
CA HIS A 157 -16.19 -4.78 -12.53
C HIS A 157 -16.08 -5.88 -11.47
N SER A 158 -15.11 -6.78 -11.61
CA SER A 158 -14.88 -7.88 -10.66
C SER A 158 -14.52 -7.36 -9.27
N LEU A 159 -13.67 -6.33 -9.18
CA LEU A 159 -13.32 -5.70 -7.90
C LEU A 159 -14.50 -5.01 -7.25
N LYS A 160 -15.36 -4.32 -7.99
CA LYS A 160 -16.58 -3.71 -7.45
C LYS A 160 -17.49 -4.77 -6.82
N HIS A 161 -17.64 -5.91 -7.49
CA HIS A 161 -18.43 -7.03 -6.97
C HIS A 161 -17.79 -7.66 -5.73
N LEU A 162 -16.49 -7.97 -5.77
CA LEU A 162 -15.76 -8.56 -4.65
C LEU A 162 -15.72 -7.63 -3.43
N THR A 163 -15.58 -6.32 -3.64
CA THR A 163 -15.63 -5.31 -2.57
C THR A 163 -16.96 -5.36 -1.85
N ARG A 164 -18.08 -5.45 -2.59
CA ARG A 164 -19.41 -5.58 -2.00
C ARG A 164 -19.53 -6.86 -1.17
N ILE A 165 -19.02 -7.99 -1.66
CA ILE A 165 -19.01 -9.25 -0.90
C ILE A 165 -18.18 -9.11 0.38
N CYS A 166 -16.99 -8.52 0.31
CA CYS A 166 -16.11 -8.35 1.47
C CYS A 166 -16.75 -7.46 2.53
N LEU A 167 -17.39 -6.35 2.13
CA LEU A 167 -18.10 -5.46 3.05
C LEU A 167 -19.27 -6.15 3.74
N LEU A 168 -20.06 -6.94 3.02
CA LEU A 168 -21.24 -7.61 3.59
C LEU A 168 -20.89 -8.79 4.50
N ALA A 169 -19.75 -9.43 4.27
CA ALA A 169 -19.33 -10.62 5.01
C ALA A 169 -18.27 -10.32 6.09
N ASP A 170 -17.92 -9.05 6.31
CA ASP A 170 -16.86 -8.57 7.21
C ASP A 170 -15.48 -9.19 6.92
N LEU A 171 -15.03 -9.11 5.66
CA LEU A 171 -13.67 -9.48 5.24
C LEU A 171 -12.84 -8.25 4.88
N THR A 172 -11.53 -8.36 5.12
CA THR A 172 -10.54 -7.40 4.62
C THR A 172 -10.11 -7.81 3.21
N LEU A 173 -10.42 -6.98 2.22
CA LEU A 173 -9.95 -7.17 0.84
C LEU A 173 -8.50 -6.70 0.70
N MET A 174 -7.60 -7.60 0.28
CA MET A 174 -6.21 -7.30 -0.02
C MET A 174 -5.94 -7.59 -1.49
N LEU A 175 -5.39 -6.62 -2.22
CA LEU A 175 -5.07 -6.77 -3.64
C LEU A 175 -3.57 -7.04 -3.80
N ALA A 176 -3.24 -7.91 -4.75
CA ALA A 176 -1.87 -8.20 -5.18
C ALA A 176 -1.79 -8.18 -6.71
N TRP A 177 -0.81 -7.46 -7.27
CA TRP A 177 -0.58 -7.35 -8.71
C TRP A 177 0.29 -8.48 -9.26
N SER A 178 0.88 -9.29 -8.39
CA SER A 178 1.65 -10.47 -8.76
C SER A 178 1.52 -11.57 -7.71
N ALA A 179 1.86 -12.81 -8.09
CA ALA A 179 1.94 -13.92 -7.15
C ALA A 179 3.04 -13.68 -6.09
N GLU A 180 4.10 -12.95 -6.44
CA GLU A 180 5.17 -12.59 -5.51
C GLU A 180 4.69 -11.62 -4.43
N GLU A 181 3.92 -10.61 -4.83
CA GLU A 181 3.31 -9.67 -3.89
C GLU A 181 2.31 -10.38 -2.98
N ALA A 182 1.51 -11.30 -3.53
CA ALA A 182 0.59 -12.13 -2.73
C ALA A 182 1.34 -12.94 -1.66
N GLY A 183 2.48 -13.55 -2.01
CA GLY A 183 3.34 -14.25 -1.05
C GLY A 183 3.87 -13.33 0.05
N ARG A 184 4.41 -12.16 -0.33
CA ARG A 184 4.90 -11.15 0.64
C ARG A 184 3.81 -10.62 1.57
N ILE A 185 2.58 -10.47 1.08
CA ILE A 185 1.45 -10.06 1.93
C ILE A 185 1.19 -11.12 3.01
N ILE A 186 1.19 -12.42 2.65
CA ILE A 186 1.02 -13.52 3.60
C ILE A 186 2.16 -13.53 4.63
N GLU A 187 3.41 -13.35 4.20
CA GLU A 187 4.56 -13.24 5.10
C GLU A 187 4.38 -12.09 6.09
N ASN A 188 3.98 -10.92 5.61
CA ASN A 188 3.76 -9.75 6.46
C ASN A 188 2.69 -10.02 7.50
N TYR A 189 1.57 -10.66 7.16
CA TYR A 189 0.58 -11.02 8.17
C TYR A 189 1.16 -11.90 9.28
N LYS A 190 2.02 -12.87 8.94
CA LYS A 190 2.63 -13.75 9.94
C LYS A 190 3.72 -13.04 10.76
N ILE A 191 4.62 -12.30 10.12
CA ILE A 191 5.72 -11.58 10.78
C ILE A 191 5.19 -10.52 11.75
N PHE A 192 4.04 -9.92 11.44
CA PHE A 192 3.43 -8.88 12.27
C PHE A 192 2.44 -9.43 13.31
N GLU A 193 2.24 -10.76 13.42
CA GLU A 193 1.31 -11.37 14.40
C GLU A 193 1.63 -10.95 15.85
N HIS A 194 2.91 -10.82 16.20
CA HIS A 194 3.37 -10.48 17.56
C HIS A 194 3.99 -9.09 17.67
N LYS A 195 3.94 -8.27 16.63
CA LYS A 195 4.54 -6.92 16.68
C LYS A 195 3.64 -5.98 17.50
N PRO A 196 4.19 -5.29 18.51
CA PRO A 196 3.40 -4.37 19.33
C PRO A 196 2.94 -3.15 18.52
N ALA A 197 1.83 -2.55 18.94
CA ALA A 197 1.25 -1.36 18.33
C ALA A 197 2.16 -0.12 18.39
N ASP A 198 3.23 -0.16 19.20
CA ASP A 198 4.24 0.90 19.31
C ASP A 198 4.89 1.25 17.96
N ALA A 199 5.01 0.29 17.04
CA ALA A 199 5.50 0.54 15.69
C ALA A 199 4.54 1.40 14.85
N LEU A 200 3.26 1.42 15.19
CA LEU A 200 2.20 2.21 14.53
C LEU A 200 1.98 3.57 15.19
N MET A 201 2.50 3.77 16.41
CA MET A 201 2.37 5.06 17.09
C MET A 201 3.15 6.14 16.34
N ALA A 202 2.54 7.32 16.23
CA ALA A 202 3.20 8.48 15.66
C ALA A 202 4.52 8.72 16.41
N ARG A 203 5.65 8.68 15.69
CA ARG A 203 6.96 9.01 16.26
C ARG A 203 6.87 10.37 16.92
N LYS A 204 6.92 10.40 18.25
CA LYS A 204 6.93 11.63 19.03
C LYS A 204 8.14 12.45 18.57
N GLU A 205 7.89 13.62 18.01
CA GLU A 205 8.94 14.50 17.46
C GLU A 205 10.05 14.71 18.51
N SER A 206 11.29 14.42 18.11
CA SER A 206 12.42 14.37 19.04
C SER A 206 13.00 15.77 19.25
N GLY A 207 12.46 16.45 20.26
CA GLY A 207 13.10 17.61 20.88
C GLY A 207 12.43 18.97 20.63
N PRO A 208 12.65 19.96 21.52
CA PRO A 208 11.98 21.26 21.47
C PRO A 208 12.20 22.02 20.15
N ARG A 209 13.42 21.96 19.60
CA ARG A 209 13.77 22.66 18.36
C ARG A 209 12.99 22.13 17.15
N GLN A 210 12.76 20.82 17.06
CA GLN A 210 12.01 20.22 15.94
C GLN A 210 10.55 20.65 15.96
N LYS A 211 9.91 20.65 17.13
CA LYS A 211 8.54 21.15 17.32
C LYS A 211 8.40 22.60 16.89
N LEU A 212 9.39 23.42 17.25
CA LEU A 212 9.42 24.84 16.90
C LEU A 212 9.65 25.07 15.40
N VAL A 213 10.54 24.31 14.76
CA VAL A 213 10.72 24.33 13.29
C VAL A 213 9.42 23.94 12.60
N LYS A 214 8.76 22.87 13.05
CA LYS A 214 7.47 22.45 12.50
C LYS A 214 6.41 23.53 12.63
N ALA A 215 6.30 24.15 13.81
CA ALA A 215 5.36 25.25 14.05
C ALA A 215 5.59 26.42 13.08
N LEU A 216 6.84 26.83 12.84
CA LEU A 216 7.15 27.88 11.86
C LEU A 216 6.84 27.45 10.42
N THR A 217 7.07 26.19 10.06
CA THR A 217 6.77 25.67 8.71
C THR A 217 5.28 25.46 8.43
N THR A 218 4.40 25.66 9.42
CA THR A 218 2.95 25.74 9.16
C THR A 218 2.58 27.00 8.37
N VAL A 219 3.42 28.04 8.44
CA VAL A 219 3.28 29.24 7.63
C VAL A 219 3.78 28.91 6.23
N HIS A 220 2.89 28.92 5.23
CA HIS A 220 3.17 28.50 3.85
C HIS A 220 4.43 29.14 3.22
N SER A 221 4.80 30.35 3.64
CA SER A 221 5.99 31.05 3.13
C SER A 221 7.33 30.66 3.79
N VAL A 222 7.33 29.78 4.79
CA VAL A 222 8.51 29.45 5.61
C VAL A 222 8.88 27.97 5.44
N ASN A 223 10.06 27.71 4.90
CA ASN A 223 10.59 26.35 4.74
C ASN A 223 11.37 25.88 5.99
N LYS A 224 11.71 24.58 6.05
CA LYS A 224 12.53 24.01 7.14
C LYS A 224 13.89 24.71 7.27
N THR A 225 14.51 25.06 6.14
CA THR A 225 15.77 25.81 6.10
C THR A 225 15.59 27.21 6.65
N ASP A 226 14.53 27.91 6.23
CA ASP A 226 14.21 29.26 6.71
C ASP A 226 13.99 29.27 8.23
N ALA A 227 13.18 28.34 8.75
CA ALA A 227 12.95 28.18 10.18
C ALA A 227 14.24 27.89 10.95
N SER A 228 15.13 27.08 10.37
CA SER A 228 16.45 26.79 10.96
C SER A 228 17.33 28.03 11.02
N THR A 229 17.37 28.82 9.94
CA THR A 229 18.08 30.11 9.87
C THR A 229 17.53 31.09 10.90
N LEU A 230 16.22 31.23 11.02
CA LEU A 230 15.58 32.09 12.01
C LEU A 230 15.98 31.70 13.44
N PHE A 231 16.05 30.40 13.75
CA PHE A 231 16.53 29.96 15.06
C PHE A 231 18.03 30.13 15.26
N THR A 232 18.85 30.09 14.22
CA THR A 232 20.29 30.38 14.31
C THR A 232 20.54 31.86 14.58
N THR A 233 19.82 32.75 13.89
CA THR A 233 19.96 34.22 14.04
C THR A 233 19.34 34.72 15.35
N PHE A 234 18.08 34.38 15.61
CA PHE A 234 17.33 34.95 16.74
C PHE A 234 17.42 34.13 18.03
N LYS A 235 17.91 32.88 17.97
CA LYS A 235 18.10 31.95 19.11
C LYS A 235 16.83 31.52 19.85
N SER A 236 15.74 32.29 19.81
CA SER A 236 14.49 32.04 20.54
C SER A 236 13.27 32.46 19.73
N LEU A 237 12.17 31.70 19.85
CA LEU A 237 10.89 32.02 19.24
C LEU A 237 10.36 33.39 19.71
N LYS A 238 10.57 33.74 21.00
CA LYS A 238 10.15 35.03 21.55
C LYS A 238 10.81 36.21 20.81
N LYS A 239 12.07 36.05 20.42
CA LYS A 239 12.79 37.07 19.66
C LYS A 239 12.23 37.16 18.24
N ILE A 240 12.00 36.03 17.56
CA ILE A 240 11.38 35.99 16.22
C ILE A 240 10.02 36.70 16.21
N ILE A 241 9.17 36.45 17.22
CA ILE A 241 7.84 37.06 17.32
C ILE A 241 7.92 38.57 17.53
N ARG A 242 8.90 39.06 18.31
CA ARG A 242 9.06 40.50 18.60
C ARG A 242 9.87 41.27 17.54
N SER A 243 10.46 40.58 16.58
CA SER A 243 11.28 41.19 15.54
C SER A 243 10.44 42.01 14.56
N SER A 244 10.99 43.12 14.08
CA SER A 244 10.42 43.89 12.98
C SER A 244 10.55 43.14 11.66
N GLU A 245 9.70 43.50 10.69
CA GLU A 245 9.76 42.96 9.32
C GLU A 245 11.14 43.14 8.68
N ALA A 246 11.78 44.30 8.88
CA ALA A 246 13.13 44.57 8.40
C ALA A 246 14.18 43.63 9.02
N ALA A 247 14.10 43.37 10.33
CA ALA A 247 15.02 42.47 11.01
C ALA A 247 14.87 41.02 10.54
N LEU A 248 13.64 40.58 10.24
CA LEU A 248 13.38 39.26 9.65
C LEU A 248 13.99 39.18 8.24
N SER A 249 13.86 40.22 7.42
CA SER A 249 14.39 40.25 6.05
C SER A 249 15.93 40.25 5.95
N LEU A 250 16.63 40.60 7.05
CA LEU A 250 18.09 40.57 7.12
C LEU A 250 18.64 39.14 7.29
N CYS A 251 17.77 38.16 7.57
CA CYS A 251 18.21 36.77 7.69
C CYS A 251 18.65 36.21 6.33
N PRO A 252 19.77 35.47 6.25
CA PRO A 252 20.30 34.96 5.00
C PRO A 252 19.29 34.01 4.35
N GLY A 253 18.94 34.26 3.08
CA GLY A 253 17.95 33.48 2.33
C GLY A 253 16.49 33.76 2.72
N PHE A 254 16.23 34.68 3.65
CA PHE A 254 14.89 35.06 4.09
C PHE A 254 14.48 36.41 3.49
N GLY A 255 13.97 36.37 2.25
CA GLY A 255 13.60 37.59 1.52
C GLY A 255 12.46 38.40 2.14
N SER A 256 12.33 39.65 1.71
CA SER A 256 11.32 40.62 2.17
C SER A 256 9.88 40.10 2.11
N LEU A 257 9.53 39.36 1.05
CA LEU A 257 8.19 38.76 0.90
C LEU A 257 7.90 37.70 1.97
N LYS A 258 8.89 36.87 2.34
CA LYS A 258 8.75 35.87 3.40
C LYS A 258 8.64 36.55 4.76
N ALA A 259 9.45 37.58 4.99
CA ALA A 259 9.42 38.41 6.19
C ALA A 259 8.07 39.10 6.39
N SER A 260 7.53 39.74 5.36
CA SER A 260 6.23 40.40 5.39
C SER A 260 5.10 39.42 5.72
N ARG A 261 5.08 38.27 5.04
CA ARG A 261 4.07 37.23 5.26
C ARG A 261 4.15 36.64 6.66
N LEU A 262 5.34 36.31 7.14
CA LEU A 262 5.52 35.79 8.49
C LEU A 262 5.12 36.82 9.56
N TYR A 263 5.58 38.06 9.41
CA TYR A 263 5.26 39.15 10.32
C TYR A 263 3.75 39.39 10.40
N LYS A 264 3.07 39.42 9.25
CA LYS A 264 1.61 39.55 9.15
C LYS A 264 0.91 38.40 9.85
N VAL A 265 1.31 37.15 9.61
CA VAL A 265 0.68 35.98 10.26
C VAL A 265 0.81 36.02 11.78
N ILE A 266 1.95 36.49 12.30
CA ILE A 266 2.20 36.57 13.75
C ILE A 266 1.42 37.72 14.41
N HIS A 267 1.28 38.86 13.74
CA HIS A 267 0.72 40.09 14.35
C HIS A 267 -0.71 40.40 13.92
N GLN A 268 -1.27 39.66 12.97
CA GLN A 268 -2.65 39.86 12.55
C GLN A 268 -3.62 39.44 13.67
N PRO A 269 -4.59 40.29 14.04
CA PRO A 269 -5.58 39.93 15.04
C PRO A 269 -6.44 38.76 14.54
N PHE A 270 -6.71 37.80 15.41
CA PHE A 270 -7.58 36.65 15.10
C PHE A 270 -9.01 37.09 14.78
N LEU A 271 -9.50 38.13 15.45
CA LEU A 271 -10.81 38.70 15.23
C LEU A 271 -10.74 39.80 14.17
N LYS A 272 -11.67 39.76 13.22
CA LYS A 272 -11.89 40.91 12.34
C LYS A 272 -12.29 42.10 13.22
N ALA A 273 -11.61 43.22 13.07
CA ALA A 273 -12.06 44.46 13.69
C ALA A 273 -13.54 44.67 13.32
N LYS A 274 -14.38 45.02 14.30
CA LYS A 274 -15.78 45.37 14.04
C LYS A 274 -15.77 46.39 12.91
N ARG A 275 -16.46 46.10 11.80
CA ARG A 275 -16.64 47.08 10.74
C ARG A 275 -17.22 48.33 11.40
N ALA A 276 -16.45 49.41 11.46
CA ALA A 276 -17.04 50.71 11.69
C ALA A 276 -18.11 50.86 10.61
N ASP A 277 -19.35 51.08 11.03
CA ASP A 277 -20.50 51.21 10.15
C ASP A 277 -20.21 52.38 9.21
N LYS A 278 -19.74 52.08 7.99
CA LYS A 278 -19.60 53.11 6.97
C LYS A 278 -21.03 53.50 6.62
N PRO A 279 -21.45 54.76 6.82
CA PRO A 279 -22.79 55.18 6.42
C PRO A 279 -22.94 54.82 4.95
N ARG A 280 -23.99 54.05 4.63
CA ARG A 280 -24.34 53.63 3.27
C ARG A 280 -24.67 54.88 2.45
N THR A 281 -23.64 55.53 1.91
CA THR A 281 -23.72 56.77 1.12
C THR A 281 -24.44 56.59 -0.23
N VAL A 282 -24.91 55.37 -0.52
CA VAL A 282 -25.64 55.04 -1.76
C VAL A 282 -27.13 55.39 -1.63
N LEU A 283 -27.71 55.40 -0.42
CA LEU A 283 -29.13 55.74 -0.22
C LEU A 283 -29.39 57.26 -0.22
N GLU A 284 -28.47 58.09 0.29
CA GLU A 284 -28.62 59.56 0.25
C GLU A 284 -28.56 60.12 -1.19
N LYS A 285 -27.77 59.49 -2.07
CA LYS A 285 -27.70 59.89 -3.50
C LYS A 285 -28.98 59.56 -4.27
N PHE A 286 -29.80 58.62 -3.79
CA PHE A 286 -31.08 58.27 -4.41
C PHE A 286 -32.22 59.17 -3.94
N VAL A 287 -32.26 59.52 -2.65
CA VAL A 287 -33.30 60.38 -2.07
C VAL A 287 -33.21 61.83 -2.59
N ASN A 288 -32.00 62.35 -2.81
CA ASN A 288 -31.82 63.74 -3.28
C ASN A 288 -32.01 63.92 -4.79
N ARG A 289 -32.24 62.85 -5.55
CA ARG A 289 -32.52 62.93 -7.00
C ARG A 289 -34.02 63.05 -7.31
N THR A 290 -34.88 62.75 -6.35
CA THR A 290 -36.34 62.84 -6.48
C THR A 290 -36.94 64.16 -5.99
N ALA A 291 -36.13 65.08 -5.46
CA ALA A 291 -36.58 66.33 -4.85
C ALA A 291 -36.32 67.61 -5.68
N THR A 292 -35.79 67.50 -6.90
CA THR A 292 -35.68 68.62 -7.84
C THR A 292 -36.55 68.33 -9.07
N LYS A 293 -37.82 68.67 -8.92
CA LYS A 293 -38.74 68.96 -10.02
C LYS A 293 -39.21 70.40 -9.83
#